data_AF-A0A5C7BDJ6-F1
#
_entry.id   AF-A0A5C7BDJ6-F1
#
_cell.length_a   1.000
_cell.length_b   1.000
_cell.length_c   1.000
_cell.angle_alpha   90.00
_cell.angle_beta   90.00
_cell.angle_gamma   90.00
#
_symmetry.space_group_name_H-M   'P 1'
#
loop_
_entity.id
_entity.type
_entity.pdbx_description
1 polymer ?
#
loop_
_entity_poly.entity_id
_entity_poly.type
_entity_poly.pdbx_seq_one_letter_code
_entity_poly.pdbx_strand_id
1 'polypeptide(L)'
;MENTQAIKLIDKILKNLDETGINSDALVDDIKELRGYAIEQKVPLLVKVLRYTYEHIEEHQSFLIPILNDEPLDEENDIEQTEDVSPVESLKYLIALPRNLNNKGNLSDLKEYKELLMAY
;
A
#
# COMPACT_ATOMS: atom_id res chain seq x y z
N MET A 1 1.38 8.37 10.78
CA MET A 1 1.13 7.62 12.03
C MET A 1 2.00 8.26 13.08
N GLU A 2 1.55 8.33 14.32
CA GLU A 2 2.31 8.98 15.39
C GLU A 2 3.12 7.96 16.21
N ASN A 3 2.88 6.66 16.01
CA ASN A 3 3.58 5.58 16.69
C ASN A 3 4.98 5.31 16.11
N THR A 4 6.02 5.49 16.92
CA THR A 4 7.42 5.27 16.54
C THR A 4 7.74 3.83 16.11
N GLN A 5 7.12 2.82 16.72
CA GLN A 5 7.33 1.42 16.32
C GLN A 5 6.69 1.14 14.96
N ALA A 6 5.50 1.69 14.72
CA ALA A 6 4.88 1.61 13.40
C ALA A 6 5.75 2.27 12.30
N ILE A 7 6.35 3.43 12.59
CA ILE A 7 7.27 4.09 11.65
C ILE A 7 8.50 3.21 11.38
N LYS A 8 9.11 2.63 12.42
CA LYS A 8 10.24 1.71 12.25
C LYS A 8 9.87 0.48 11.44
N LEU A 9 8.67 -0.06 11.64
CA LEU A 9 8.17 -1.19 10.89
C LEU A 9 7.96 -0.83 9.41
N ILE A 10 7.41 0.35 9.12
CA ILE A 10 7.33 0.88 7.75
C ILE A 10 8.74 0.96 7.12
N ASP A 11 9.71 1.53 7.83
CA ASP A 11 11.09 1.65 7.32
C ASP A 11 11.72 0.27 7.05
N LYS A 12 11.48 -0.70 7.95
CA LYS A 12 11.90 -2.10 7.77
C LYS A 12 11.27 -2.72 6.51
N ILE A 13 9.96 -2.58 6.33
CA ILE A 13 9.25 -3.12 5.17
C ILE A 13 9.82 -2.54 3.88
N LEU A 14 9.99 -1.21 3.78
CA LEU A 14 10.53 -0.59 2.57
C LEU A 14 11.94 -1.07 2.24
N LYS A 15 12.81 -1.16 3.26
CA LYS A 15 14.16 -1.68 3.08
C LYS A 15 14.15 -3.13 2.60
N ASN A 16 13.29 -3.97 3.17
CA ASN A 16 13.16 -5.37 2.75
C ASN A 16 12.65 -5.49 1.31
N LEU A 17 11.75 -4.61 0.88
CA LEU A 17 11.26 -4.55 -0.50
C LEU A 17 12.38 -4.15 -1.47
N ASP A 18 13.27 -3.22 -1.10
CA ASP A 18 14.44 -2.86 -1.91
C ASP A 18 15.44 -4.01 -2.04
N GLU A 19 15.67 -4.77 -0.96
CA GLU A 19 16.68 -5.84 -0.92
C GLU A 19 16.18 -7.15 -1.53
N THR A 20 14.91 -7.48 -1.32
CA THR A 20 14.37 -8.83 -1.57
C THR A 20 13.13 -8.85 -2.46
N GLY A 21 12.55 -7.70 -2.79
CA GLY A 21 11.30 -7.61 -3.53
C GLY A 21 10.10 -8.12 -2.73
N ILE A 22 9.04 -8.53 -3.42
CA ILE A 22 7.84 -9.12 -2.82
C ILE A 22 8.12 -10.61 -2.53
N ASN A 23 8.61 -10.91 -1.32
CA ASN A 23 8.70 -12.28 -0.79
C ASN A 23 7.61 -12.46 0.28
N SER A 24 6.63 -13.31 -0.03
CA SER A 24 5.30 -13.32 0.58
C SER A 24 5.30 -13.43 2.10
N ASP A 25 6.04 -14.35 2.70
CA ASP A 25 5.74 -14.76 4.08
C ASP A 25 6.13 -13.70 5.13
N ALA A 26 7.38 -13.24 5.11
CA ALA A 26 7.84 -12.23 6.06
C ALA A 26 7.20 -10.85 5.81
N LEU A 27 6.93 -10.52 4.55
CA LEU A 27 6.28 -9.28 4.16
C LEU A 27 4.82 -9.24 4.65
N VAL A 28 4.08 -10.33 4.47
CA VAL A 28 2.69 -10.46 4.92
C VAL A 28 2.59 -10.33 6.44
N ASP A 29 3.50 -10.97 7.18
CA ASP A 29 3.53 -10.86 8.65
C ASP A 29 3.83 -9.43 9.10
N ASP A 30 4.80 -8.75 8.47
CA ASP A 30 5.12 -7.35 8.76
C ASP A 30 3.93 -6.41 8.45
N ILE A 31 3.18 -6.64 7.35
CA ILE A 31 1.97 -5.87 7.02
C ILE A 31 0.85 -6.14 8.04
N LYS A 32 0.67 -7.40 8.49
CA LYS A 32 -0.29 -7.77 9.54
C LYS A 32 0.06 -7.10 10.87
N GLU A 33 1.34 -7.02 11.23
CA GLU A 33 1.81 -6.29 12.41
C GLU A 33 1.55 -4.78 12.27
N LEU A 34 1.84 -4.19 11.11
CA LEU A 34 1.57 -2.78 10.83
C LEU A 34 0.07 -2.45 10.97
N ARG A 35 -0.78 -3.38 10.53
CA ARG A 35 -2.23 -3.27 10.72
C ARG A 35 -2.62 -3.27 12.20
N GLY A 36 -1.93 -4.00 13.06
CA GLY A 36 -2.12 -3.95 14.52
C GLY A 36 -1.98 -2.54 15.06
N TYR A 37 -0.92 -1.82 14.67
CA TYR A 37 -0.73 -0.42 15.08
C TYR A 37 -1.81 0.53 14.54
N ALA A 38 -2.36 0.25 13.35
CA ALA A 38 -3.47 1.03 12.80
C ALA A 38 -4.77 0.82 13.59
N ILE A 39 -5.01 -0.40 14.13
CA ILE A 39 -6.13 -0.70 15.03
C ILE A 39 -5.97 0.06 16.35
N GLU A 40 -4.79 -0.02 16.97
CA GLU A 40 -4.50 0.67 18.24
C GLU A 40 -4.69 2.19 18.14
N GLN A 41 -4.24 2.79 17.04
CA GLN A 41 -4.39 4.22 16.75
C GLN A 41 -5.78 4.60 16.22
N LYS A 42 -6.71 3.64 16.10
CA LYS A 42 -8.09 3.85 15.62
C LYS A 42 -8.14 4.52 14.24
N VAL A 43 -7.32 4.05 13.29
CA VAL A 43 -7.28 4.53 11.90
C VAL A 43 -7.99 3.52 10.98
N PRO A 44 -9.34 3.53 10.90
CA PRO A 44 -10.11 2.46 10.25
C PRO A 44 -9.84 2.33 8.75
N LEU A 45 -9.53 3.43 8.06
CA LEU A 45 -9.16 3.41 6.64
C LEU A 45 -7.90 2.56 6.43
N LEU A 46 -6.85 2.86 7.19
CA LEU A 46 -5.57 2.16 7.09
C LEU A 46 -5.69 0.68 7.48
N VAL A 47 -6.52 0.35 8.48
CA VAL A 47 -6.79 -1.04 8.87
C VAL A 47 -7.37 -1.86 7.71
N LYS A 48 -8.24 -1.24 6.89
CA LYS A 48 -8.83 -1.88 5.71
C LYS A 48 -7.85 -1.98 4.56
N VAL A 49 -7.13 -0.89 4.25
CA VAL A 49 -6.11 -0.88 3.20
C VAL A 49 -5.08 -1.97 3.45
N LEU A 50 -4.43 -1.97 4.62
CA LEU A 50 -3.41 -2.96 4.96
C LEU A 50 -3.95 -4.39 4.95
N ARG A 51 -5.23 -4.57 5.32
CA ARG A 51 -5.89 -5.87 5.21
C ARG A 51 -5.93 -6.35 3.76
N TYR A 52 -6.53 -5.54 2.88
CA TYR A 52 -6.65 -5.92 1.48
C TYR A 52 -5.29 -6.02 0.80
N THR A 53 -4.30 -5.22 1.21
CA THR A 53 -2.93 -5.31 0.69
C THR A 53 -2.29 -6.68 0.96
N TYR A 54 -2.34 -7.20 2.19
CA TYR A 54 -1.75 -8.52 2.42
C TYR A 54 -2.59 -9.65 1.80
N GLU A 55 -3.93 -9.53 1.79
CA GLU A 55 -4.81 -10.51 1.13
C GLU A 55 -4.48 -10.60 -0.38
N HIS A 56 -4.28 -9.45 -1.03
CA HIS A 56 -3.83 -9.35 -2.43
C HIS A 56 -2.47 -10.02 -2.66
N ILE A 57 -1.49 -9.77 -1.79
CA ILE A 57 -0.16 -10.38 -1.90
C ILE A 57 -0.22 -11.90 -1.69
N GLU A 58 -1.00 -12.37 -0.73
CA GLU A 58 -1.21 -13.80 -0.48
C GLU A 58 -1.85 -14.49 -1.71
N GLU A 59 -2.85 -13.85 -2.33
CA GLU A 59 -3.56 -14.42 -3.48
C GLU A 59 -2.73 -14.40 -4.78
N HIS A 60 -2.05 -13.28 -5.06
CA HIS A 60 -1.38 -13.06 -6.34
C HIS A 60 0.14 -13.24 -6.31
N GLN A 61 0.72 -13.46 -5.12
CA GLN A 61 2.17 -13.54 -4.92
C GLN A 61 2.94 -12.31 -5.44
N SER A 62 2.24 -11.18 -5.56
CA SER A 62 2.71 -9.92 -6.12
C SER A 62 1.75 -8.80 -5.70
N PHE A 63 2.08 -7.56 -6.03
CA PHE A 63 1.20 -6.40 -5.84
C PHE A 63 0.87 -5.81 -7.20
N LEU A 64 -0.37 -6.02 -7.65
CA LEU A 64 -0.79 -5.80 -9.04
C LEU A 64 -1.65 -4.53 -9.22
N ILE A 65 -1.60 -3.65 -8.21
CA ILE A 65 -2.22 -2.33 -8.28
C ILE A 65 -1.15 -1.33 -8.72
N PRO A 66 -1.37 -0.52 -9.78
CA PRO A 66 -0.41 0.48 -10.22
C PRO A 66 -0.22 1.57 -9.16
N ILE A 67 0.89 2.31 -9.27
CA ILE A 67 1.07 3.57 -8.54
C ILE A 67 -0.04 4.53 -8.98
N LEU A 68 -0.66 5.23 -8.01
CA LEU A 68 -1.61 6.29 -8.33
C LEU A 68 -0.86 7.45 -8.99
N ASN A 69 -1.28 7.83 -10.20
CA ASN A 69 -0.75 8.99 -10.89
C ASN A 69 -1.57 10.23 -10.55
N ASP A 70 -0.87 11.36 -10.38
CA ASP A 70 -1.47 12.68 -10.17
C ASP A 70 -2.07 13.28 -11.46
N GLU A 71 -1.86 12.66 -12.63
CA GLU A 71 -2.40 13.16 -13.89
C GLU A 71 -3.85 12.72 -14.07
N PRO A 72 -4.76 13.66 -14.42
CA PRO A 72 -6.14 13.31 -14.73
C PRO A 72 -6.14 12.34 -15.90
N LEU A 73 -6.85 11.23 -15.74
CA LEU A 73 -7.18 10.33 -16.84
C LEU A 73 -7.92 11.14 -17.91
N ASP A 74 -7.25 11.51 -19.00
CA ASP A 74 -7.93 12.09 -20.16
C ASP A 74 -8.97 11.06 -20.63
N GLU A 75 -10.25 11.45 -20.60
CA GLU A 75 -11.45 10.62 -20.84
C GLU A 75 -11.55 10.01 -22.27
N GLU A 76 -10.49 10.06 -23.07
CA GLU A 76 -10.46 9.55 -24.45
C GLU A 76 -9.57 8.30 -24.68
N ASN A 77 -8.86 7.77 -23.69
CA ASN A 77 -8.10 6.52 -23.83
C ASN A 77 -8.67 5.40 -22.97
N ASP A 78 -9.78 4.83 -23.46
CA ASP A 78 -10.28 3.54 -23.04
C ASP A 78 -9.24 2.46 -23.43
N ILE A 79 -8.71 1.75 -22.43
CA ILE A 79 -8.03 0.45 -22.54
C ILE A 79 -6.64 0.49 -23.21
N GLU A 80 -5.60 0.87 -22.46
CA GLU A 80 -4.24 0.26 -22.48
C GLU A 80 -3.30 1.04 -21.53
N GLN A 81 -3.61 1.07 -20.23
CA GLN A 81 -2.57 1.38 -19.24
C GLN A 81 -1.88 0.08 -18.82
N THR A 82 -1.11 -0.49 -19.74
CA THR A 82 0.15 -1.13 -19.33
C THR A 82 1.15 -0.01 -19.07
N GLU A 83 0.84 0.88 -18.11
CA GLU A 83 1.95 1.49 -17.38
C GLU A 83 2.67 0.31 -16.75
N ASP A 84 3.99 0.21 -16.97
CA ASP A 84 4.81 -0.84 -16.40
C ASP A 84 4.58 -0.87 -14.88
N VAL A 85 3.67 -1.73 -14.43
CA VAL A 85 3.36 -1.91 -13.01
C VAL A 85 4.64 -2.48 -12.43
N SER A 86 5.44 -1.63 -11.79
CA SER A 86 6.52 -2.07 -10.92
C SER A 86 5.86 -2.49 -9.60
N PRO A 87 5.67 -3.80 -9.33
CA PRO A 87 4.90 -4.24 -8.17
C PRO A 87 5.56 -3.77 -6.87
N VAL A 88 6.89 -3.78 -6.86
CA VAL A 88 7.72 -3.35 -5.73
C VAL A 88 7.56 -1.84 -5.49
N GLU A 89 7.68 -1.00 -6.51
CA GLU A 89 7.54 0.46 -6.33
C GLU A 89 6.10 0.84 -5.96
N SER A 90 5.11 0.17 -6.55
CA SER A 90 3.70 0.37 -6.22
C SER A 90 3.39 0.04 -4.76
N LEU A 91 3.88 -1.10 -4.28
CA LEU A 91 3.72 -1.47 -2.88
C LEU A 91 4.49 -0.54 -1.94
N LYS A 92 5.73 -0.15 -2.30
CA LYS A 92 6.53 0.80 -1.51
C LYS A 92 5.82 2.13 -1.34
N TYR A 93 5.20 2.63 -2.41
CA TYR A 93 4.40 3.86 -2.35
C TYR A 93 3.26 3.73 -1.34
N LEU A 94 2.42 2.70 -1.46
CA LEU A 94 1.31 2.47 -0.53
C LEU A 94 1.79 2.36 0.92
N ILE A 95 2.86 1.60 1.18
CA ILE A 95 3.42 1.39 2.53
C ILE A 95 4.04 2.68 3.11
N ALA A 96 4.44 3.64 2.27
CA ALA A 96 4.98 4.92 2.72
C ALA A 96 3.89 5.93 3.15
N LEU A 97 2.69 5.87 2.56
CA LEU A 97 1.57 6.80 2.85
C LEU A 97 1.25 6.95 4.35
N PRO A 98 1.22 5.87 5.15
CA PRO A 98 0.90 5.93 6.56
C PRO A 98 1.92 6.70 7.39
N ARG A 99 3.13 7.01 6.88
CA ARG A 99 4.11 7.83 7.63
C ARG A 99 3.50 9.17 8.03
N ASN A 100 2.77 9.82 7.13
CA ASN A 100 2.15 11.13 7.38
C ASN A 100 0.64 11.12 7.06
N LEU A 101 -0.16 10.58 7.98
CA LEU A 101 -1.63 10.55 7.84
C LEU A 101 -2.30 11.93 7.97
N ASN A 102 -1.56 12.98 8.35
CA ASN A 102 -2.08 14.35 8.36
C ASN A 102 -1.99 15.01 6.98
N ASN A 103 -1.26 14.40 6.04
CA ASN A 103 -1.23 14.82 4.64
C ASN A 103 -2.55 14.41 3.96
N LYS A 104 -3.25 15.39 3.37
CA LYS A 104 -4.53 15.16 2.69
C LYS A 104 -4.40 14.31 1.41
N GLY A 105 -3.29 14.44 0.69
CA GLY A 105 -2.95 13.61 -0.46
C GLY A 105 -2.83 12.16 -0.04
N ASN A 106 -1.99 11.85 0.96
CA ASN A 106 -1.85 10.48 1.47
C ASN A 106 -3.19 9.85 1.90
N LEU A 107 -4.11 10.64 2.48
CA LEU A 107 -5.44 10.16 2.84
C LEU A 107 -6.35 9.94 1.62
N SER A 108 -6.19 10.73 0.57
CA SER A 108 -6.88 10.54 -0.71
C SER A 108 -6.41 9.25 -1.36
N ASP A 109 -5.09 9.08 -1.47
CA ASP A 109 -4.45 7.93 -2.07
C ASP A 109 -4.82 6.64 -1.35
N LEU A 110 -4.83 6.64 -0.01
CA LEU A 110 -5.28 5.49 0.78
C LEU A 110 -6.76 5.13 0.53
N LYS A 111 -7.62 6.11 0.23
CA LYS A 111 -9.02 5.81 -0.14
C LYS A 111 -9.10 5.18 -1.51
N GLU A 112 -8.33 5.69 -2.46
CA GLU A 112 -8.30 5.17 -3.82
C GLU A 112 -7.71 3.76 -3.88
N TYR A 113 -6.56 3.52 -3.24
CA TYR A 113 -6.01 2.17 -3.07
C TYR A 113 -7.02 1.21 -2.43
N LYS A 114 -7.80 1.66 -1.46
CA LYS A 114 -8.85 0.83 -0.85
C LYS A 114 -9.91 0.43 -1.87
N GLU A 115 -10.35 1.33 -2.75
CA GLU A 115 -11.32 0.99 -3.81
C GLU A 115 -10.69 0.06 -4.85
N LEU A 116 -9.45 0.33 -5.30
CA LEU A 116 -8.74 -0.51 -6.26
C LEU A 116 -8.53 -1.94 -5.74
N LEU A 117 -8.06 -2.07 -4.50
CA LEU A 117 -7.85 -3.38 -3.85
C LEU A 117 -9.17 -4.13 -3.57
N MET A 118 -10.29 -3.42 -3.45
CA MET A 118 -11.60 -4.06 -3.28
C MET A 118 -12.23 -4.50 -4.62
N ALA A 119 -11.81 -3.89 -5.72
CA ALA A 119 -12.33 -4.16 -7.06
C ALA A 119 -11.49 -5.19 -7.83
N TYR A 120 -10.25 -5.42 -7.41
CA TYR A 120 -9.35 -6.43 -7.95
C TYR A 120 -9.82 -7.84 -7.58
#